data_AF-D5UGC9-F1
#
_entry.id   AF-D5UGC9-F1
#
_cell.length_a   1.000
_cell.length_b   1.000
_cell.length_c   1.000
_cell.angle_alpha   90.00
_cell.angle_beta   90.00
_cell.angle_gamma   90.00
#
_symmetry.space_group_name_H-M   'P 1'
#
loop_
_entity.id
_entity.type
_entity.pdbx_description
1 polymer ?
#
loop_
_entity_poly.entity_id
_entity_poly.type
_entity_poly.pdbx_seq_one_letter_code
_entity_poly.pdbx_strand_id
1 'polypeptide(L)'
;MTTQLGDTATHPSPAVYLPGPGPRAGAALNMVVAVGALVGGVVGLVVEVGNGFTGTAQRYGSEFPVWIVWAAGVALGGWMLVQRARRAPWYRGWSMIEMVERPDGIVLFVGRLGRRHEGLQVNRGETVTLSADQASRTTFHYVVSTRSGSMTFSADGYVHKLTMQPLEEAAARHGITVLTTGHADRIPRRV
;
A
#
# COMPACT_ATOMS: atom_id res chain seq x y z
N MET A 1 -10.58 29.19 19.65
CA MET A 1 -9.17 28.78 19.51
C MET A 1 -9.14 27.59 18.55
N THR A 2 -8.85 27.87 17.30
CA THR A 2 -8.75 26.89 16.21
C THR A 2 -7.31 26.40 16.14
N THR A 3 -7.05 25.23 16.71
CA THR A 3 -5.75 24.58 16.61
C THR A 3 -5.60 24.06 15.19
N GLN A 4 -4.82 24.78 14.36
CA GLN A 4 -4.30 24.24 13.11
C GLN A 4 -3.48 22.98 13.44
N LEU A 5 -4.00 21.81 13.11
CA LEU A 5 -3.23 20.58 13.13
C LEU A 5 -2.19 20.68 12.02
N GLY A 6 -0.94 20.80 12.45
CA GLY A 6 0.23 20.88 11.61
C GLY A 6 0.30 19.73 10.61
N ASP A 7 0.59 20.10 9.38
CA ASP A 7 0.82 19.27 8.21
C ASP A 7 2.11 18.44 8.40
N THR A 8 2.08 17.42 9.27
CA THR A 8 3.27 16.61 9.61
C THR A 8 2.90 15.20 10.07
N ALA A 9 2.59 14.29 9.12
CA ALA A 9 2.71 12.85 9.34
C ALA A 9 2.88 12.06 8.03
N THR A 10 3.64 12.60 7.07
CA THR A 10 4.32 11.75 6.11
C THR A 10 5.45 11.07 6.86
N HIS A 11 5.29 9.80 7.24
CA HIS A 11 6.44 8.99 7.59
C HIS A 11 7.47 9.15 6.46
N PRO A 12 8.74 9.48 6.77
CA PRO A 12 9.76 9.59 5.75
C PRO A 12 9.83 8.24 5.06
N SER A 13 9.37 8.21 3.80
CA SER A 13 9.80 7.15 2.91
C SER A 13 11.33 7.17 2.95
N PRO A 14 12.02 6.02 3.07
CA PRO A 14 13.44 5.98 2.75
C PRO A 14 13.56 6.28 1.25
N ALA A 15 13.51 7.56 0.92
CA ALA A 15 13.91 8.12 -0.34
C ALA A 15 15.37 8.46 -0.14
N VAL A 16 16.22 7.98 -1.05
CA VAL A 16 17.56 8.55 -1.19
C VAL A 16 17.35 10.06 -1.36
N TYR A 17 17.80 10.83 -0.38
CA TYR A 17 17.62 12.28 -0.35
C TYR A 17 18.61 12.88 -1.33
N LEU A 18 18.21 12.95 -2.61
CA LEU A 18 18.93 13.71 -3.62
C LEU A 18 18.46 15.17 -3.54
N PRO A 19 19.38 16.16 -3.57
CA PRO A 19 19.02 17.58 -3.46
C PRO A 19 18.06 17.99 -4.59
N GLY A 20 16.85 18.46 -4.25
CA GLY A 20 15.79 18.79 -5.22
C GLY A 20 14.45 19.25 -4.61
N PRO A 21 13.47 19.66 -5.46
CA PRO A 21 12.34 20.53 -5.09
C PRO A 21 11.16 19.76 -4.46
N GLY A 22 11.42 19.20 -3.29
CA GLY A 22 10.40 18.59 -2.42
C GLY A 22 10.10 17.10 -2.68
N PRO A 23 9.35 16.46 -1.76
CA PRO A 23 9.19 15.00 -1.70
C PRO A 23 8.47 14.39 -2.92
N ARG A 24 7.64 15.17 -3.64
CA ARG A 24 6.97 14.71 -4.87
C ARG A 24 7.91 14.66 -6.08
N ALA A 25 8.82 15.62 -6.20
CA ALA A 25 9.81 15.67 -7.28
C ALA A 25 10.84 14.55 -7.13
N GLY A 26 11.32 14.29 -5.90
CA GLY A 26 12.20 13.16 -5.61
C GLY A 26 11.55 11.80 -5.90
N ALA A 27 10.26 11.65 -5.64
CA ALA A 27 9.52 10.43 -5.95
C ALA A 27 9.35 10.17 -7.46
N ALA A 28 9.16 11.22 -8.25
CA ALA A 28 9.07 11.12 -9.72
C ALA A 28 10.44 10.77 -10.33
N LEU A 29 11.52 11.42 -9.87
CA LEU A 29 12.87 11.13 -10.32
C LEU A 29 13.29 9.69 -9.99
N ASN A 30 13.00 9.22 -8.77
CA ASN A 30 13.28 7.83 -8.38
C ASN A 30 12.54 6.81 -9.27
N MET A 31 11.34 7.16 -9.77
CA MET A 31 10.61 6.31 -10.70
C MET A 31 11.28 6.27 -12.08
N VAL A 32 11.71 7.43 -12.59
CA VAL A 32 12.46 7.49 -13.85
C VAL A 32 13.75 6.68 -13.74
N VAL A 33 14.48 6.79 -12.63
CA VAL A 33 15.70 6.02 -12.39
C VAL A 33 15.41 4.52 -12.28
N ALA A 34 14.39 4.11 -11.53
CA ALA A 34 14.05 2.69 -11.36
C ALA A 34 13.60 2.04 -12.69
N VAL A 35 12.76 2.74 -13.46
CA VAL A 35 12.32 2.27 -14.79
C VAL A 35 13.49 2.26 -15.76
N GLY A 36 14.32 3.30 -15.77
CA GLY A 36 15.53 3.37 -16.60
C GLY A 36 16.53 2.27 -16.29
N ALA A 37 16.78 1.97 -15.01
CA ALA A 37 17.64 0.88 -14.57
C ALA A 37 17.08 -0.49 -14.96
N LEU A 38 15.77 -0.70 -14.83
CA LEU A 38 15.12 -1.94 -15.23
C LEU A 38 15.20 -2.14 -16.75
N VAL A 39 14.75 -1.15 -17.54
CA VAL A 39 14.72 -1.25 -19.00
C VAL A 39 16.13 -1.35 -19.56
N GLY A 40 17.04 -0.49 -19.11
CA GLY A 40 18.45 -0.52 -19.51
C GLY A 40 19.14 -1.84 -19.13
N GLY A 41 18.87 -2.35 -17.93
CA GLY A 41 19.39 -3.65 -17.49
C GLY A 41 18.85 -4.83 -18.32
N VAL A 42 17.55 -4.84 -18.64
CA VAL A 42 16.96 -5.89 -19.48
C VAL A 42 17.54 -5.86 -20.89
N VAL A 43 17.60 -4.68 -21.51
CA VAL A 43 18.18 -4.52 -22.86
C VAL A 43 19.65 -4.93 -22.85
N GLY A 44 20.43 -4.48 -21.87
CA GLY A 44 21.83 -4.83 -21.73
C GLY A 44 22.05 -6.34 -21.57
N LEU A 45 21.23 -7.02 -20.76
CA LEU A 45 21.27 -8.48 -20.63
C LEU A 45 20.94 -9.19 -21.94
N VAL A 46 19.92 -8.74 -22.68
CA VAL A 46 19.54 -9.33 -23.97
C VAL A 46 20.67 -9.21 -24.98
N VAL A 47 21.35 -8.06 -25.03
CA VAL A 47 22.50 -7.83 -25.91
C VAL A 47 23.68 -8.72 -25.50
N GLU A 48 24.00 -8.81 -24.20
CA GLU A 48 25.05 -9.71 -23.70
C GLU A 48 24.76 -11.18 -24.02
N VAL A 49 23.51 -11.64 -23.86
CA VAL A 49 23.09 -13.00 -24.23
C VAL A 49 23.32 -13.25 -25.72
N GLY A 50 22.93 -12.31 -26.58
CA GLY A 50 23.13 -12.39 -28.03
C GLY A 50 24.61 -12.43 -28.43
N ASN A 51 25.48 -11.80 -27.65
CA ASN A 51 26.92 -11.72 -27.87
C ASN A 51 27.72 -12.77 -27.07
N GLY A 52 27.06 -13.73 -26.42
CA GLY A 52 27.72 -14.81 -25.67
C GLY A 52 28.41 -14.38 -24.38
N PHE A 53 27.94 -13.31 -23.72
CA PHE A 53 28.47 -12.77 -22.45
C PHE A 53 29.94 -12.36 -22.50
N THR A 54 30.35 -11.77 -23.62
CA THR A 54 31.75 -11.40 -23.89
C THR A 54 32.14 -10.03 -23.31
N GLY A 55 31.20 -9.24 -22.78
CA GLY A 55 31.48 -7.93 -22.23
C GLY A 55 32.23 -7.97 -20.90
N THR A 56 33.36 -7.26 -20.81
CA THR A 56 34.12 -7.04 -19.57
C THR A 56 34.25 -5.55 -19.26
N ALA A 57 34.08 -5.17 -18.00
CA ALA A 57 34.30 -3.80 -17.51
C ALA A 57 35.42 -3.81 -16.47
N GLN A 58 36.17 -2.71 -16.40
CA GLN A 58 37.25 -2.54 -15.43
C GLN A 58 36.97 -1.34 -14.54
N ARG A 59 37.07 -1.54 -13.22
CA ARG A 59 36.98 -0.45 -12.24
C ARG A 59 37.98 -0.68 -11.12
N TYR A 60 38.77 0.35 -10.80
CA TYR A 60 39.82 0.29 -9.77
C TYR A 60 40.78 -0.91 -9.93
N GLY A 61 41.13 -1.25 -11.17
CA GLY A 61 42.05 -2.36 -11.48
C GLY A 61 41.44 -3.76 -11.40
N SER A 62 40.15 -3.90 -11.04
CA SER A 62 39.44 -5.18 -11.08
C SER A 62 38.60 -5.28 -12.34
N GLU A 63 38.75 -6.39 -13.07
CA GLU A 63 37.91 -6.75 -14.22
C GLU A 63 36.72 -7.58 -13.76
N PHE A 64 35.54 -7.28 -14.30
CA PHE A 64 34.33 -8.05 -14.02
C PHE A 64 33.44 -8.14 -15.27
N PRO A 65 32.66 -9.22 -15.39
CA PRO A 65 31.71 -9.37 -16.48
C PRO A 65 30.63 -8.28 -16.45
N VAL A 66 30.36 -7.65 -17.60
CA VAL A 66 29.40 -6.55 -17.73
C VAL A 66 27.98 -7.01 -17.43
N TRP A 67 27.65 -8.28 -17.69
CA TRP A 67 26.33 -8.84 -17.39
C TRP A 67 25.94 -8.71 -15.91
N ILE A 68 26.92 -8.68 -14.99
CA ILE A 68 26.67 -8.49 -13.55
C ILE A 68 26.06 -7.10 -13.29
N VAL A 69 26.52 -6.07 -14.01
CA VAL A 69 25.98 -4.70 -13.88
C VAL A 69 24.54 -4.65 -14.36
N TRP A 70 24.26 -5.29 -15.50
CA TRP A 70 22.90 -5.35 -16.05
C TRP A 70 21.96 -6.13 -15.13
N ALA A 71 22.38 -7.29 -14.64
CA ALA A 71 21.61 -8.09 -13.68
C ALA A 71 21.33 -7.33 -12.38
N ALA A 72 22.32 -6.61 -11.85
CA ALA A 72 22.13 -5.74 -10.69
C ALA A 72 21.13 -4.61 -10.98
N GLY A 73 21.19 -4.01 -12.17
CA GLY A 73 20.23 -2.99 -12.61
C GLY A 73 18.78 -3.50 -12.68
N VAL A 74 18.58 -4.70 -13.25
CA VAL A 74 17.26 -5.35 -13.30
C VAL A 74 16.76 -5.67 -11.90
N ALA A 75 17.59 -6.28 -11.06
CA ALA A 75 17.22 -6.63 -9.69
C ALA A 75 16.83 -5.39 -8.88
N LEU A 76 17.62 -4.31 -8.97
CA LEU A 76 17.37 -3.07 -8.25
C LEU A 76 16.13 -2.33 -8.76
N GLY A 77 15.96 -2.23 -10.09
CA GLY A 77 14.78 -1.62 -10.70
C GLY A 77 13.49 -2.39 -10.38
N GLY A 78 13.54 -3.72 -10.49
CA GLY A 78 12.43 -4.60 -10.13
C GLY A 78 12.07 -4.52 -8.65
N TRP A 79 13.06 -4.56 -7.76
CA TRP A 79 12.85 -4.42 -6.33
C TRP A 79 12.21 -3.07 -5.96
N MET A 80 12.70 -1.96 -6.54
CA MET A 80 12.11 -0.64 -6.33
C MET A 80 10.65 -0.56 -6.79
N LEU A 81 10.34 -1.15 -7.95
CA LEU A 81 8.96 -1.20 -8.44
C LEU A 81 8.06 -2.06 -7.55
N VAL A 82 8.52 -3.22 -7.07
CA VAL A 82 7.76 -4.08 -6.15
C VAL A 82 7.49 -3.37 -4.83
N GLN A 83 8.50 -2.74 -4.24
CA GLN A 83 8.34 -1.96 -3.00
C GLN A 83 7.33 -0.83 -3.17
N ARG A 84 7.36 -0.15 -4.33
CA ARG A 84 6.40 0.90 -4.64
C ARG A 84 5.00 0.35 -4.89
N ALA A 85 4.87 -0.76 -5.61
CA ALA A 85 3.61 -1.46 -5.83
C ALA A 85 2.97 -1.85 -4.49
N ARG A 86 3.74 -2.44 -3.56
CA ARG A 86 3.26 -2.76 -2.20
C ARG A 86 2.75 -1.54 -1.41
N ARG A 87 3.33 -0.36 -1.65
CA ARG A 87 2.92 0.90 -0.99
C ARG A 87 1.79 1.64 -1.72
N ALA A 88 1.55 1.32 -2.99
CA ALA A 88 0.56 2.02 -3.77
C ALA A 88 -0.86 1.65 -3.29
N PRO A 89 -1.71 2.63 -2.93
CA PRO A 89 -3.05 2.36 -2.41
C PRO A 89 -3.96 1.59 -3.37
N TRP A 90 -3.60 1.45 -4.66
CA TRP A 90 -4.35 0.70 -5.68
C TRP A 90 -3.95 -0.77 -5.81
N TYR A 91 -2.85 -1.17 -5.17
CA TYR A 91 -2.39 -2.56 -5.10
C TYR A 91 -2.87 -3.29 -3.85
N ARG A 92 -3.34 -2.56 -2.84
CA ARG A 92 -4.14 -3.16 -1.77
C ARG A 92 -5.41 -3.69 -2.41
N GLY A 93 -5.74 -4.97 -2.19
CA GLY A 93 -7.05 -5.50 -2.53
C GLY A 93 -8.12 -4.51 -2.07
N TRP A 94 -9.14 -4.31 -2.90
CA TRP A 94 -10.12 -3.24 -2.73
C TRP A 94 -10.66 -3.26 -1.29
N SER A 95 -10.25 -2.29 -0.44
CA SER A 95 -10.71 -2.20 0.94
C SER A 95 -11.80 -1.14 1.01
N MET A 96 -13.04 -1.57 1.22
CA MET A 96 -14.19 -0.67 1.38
C MET A 96 -14.05 0.25 2.60
N ILE A 97 -13.27 -0.18 3.59
CA ILE A 97 -12.93 0.60 4.78
C ILE A 97 -11.45 0.99 4.67
N GLU A 98 -11.18 2.28 4.65
CA GLU A 98 -9.83 2.80 4.86
C GLU A 98 -9.58 3.00 6.34
N MET A 99 -8.31 2.93 6.74
CA MET A 99 -7.93 3.16 8.13
C MET A 99 -6.67 4.03 8.24
N VAL A 100 -6.61 4.79 9.33
CA VAL A 100 -5.42 5.51 9.77
C VAL A 100 -5.09 5.06 11.18
N GLU A 101 -3.89 4.54 11.38
CA GLU A 101 -3.38 4.18 12.71
C GLU A 101 -3.05 5.43 13.51
N ARG A 102 -3.42 5.43 14.80
CA ARG A 102 -3.10 6.45 15.80
C ARG A 102 -2.50 5.78 17.03
N PRO A 103 -1.77 6.50 17.89
CA PRO A 103 -1.20 5.92 19.11
C PRO A 103 -2.23 5.13 19.96
N ASP A 104 -3.46 5.66 20.03
CA ASP A 104 -4.52 5.14 20.89
C ASP A 104 -5.46 4.14 20.19
N GLY A 105 -5.26 3.83 18.90
CA GLY A 105 -6.11 2.91 18.13
C GLY A 105 -6.12 3.17 16.63
N ILE A 106 -7.28 2.98 15.99
CA ILE A 106 -7.45 3.16 14.55
C ILE A 106 -8.65 4.06 14.25
N VAL A 107 -8.56 4.87 13.20
CA VAL A 107 -9.71 5.62 12.67
C VAL A 107 -10.15 4.98 11.37
N LEU A 108 -11.41 4.56 11.30
CA LEU A 108 -12.03 3.92 10.15
C LEU A 108 -12.76 4.95 9.29
N PHE A 109 -12.67 4.79 7.97
CA PHE A 109 -13.24 5.70 6.99
C PHE A 109 -13.96 4.94 5.87
N VAL A 110 -15.03 5.53 5.33
CA VAL A 110 -15.73 4.97 4.15
C VAL A 110 -14.94 5.27 2.88
N GLY A 111 -14.41 4.22 2.25
CA GLY A 111 -13.78 4.28 0.94
C GLY A 111 -12.56 5.20 0.83
N ARG A 112 -12.07 5.39 -0.40
CA ARG A 112 -10.80 6.07 -0.71
C ARG A 112 -10.77 7.58 -0.46
N LEU A 113 -11.94 8.17 -0.34
CA LEU A 113 -12.12 9.61 -0.12
C LEU A 113 -12.47 9.93 1.34
N GLY A 114 -12.65 8.91 2.18
CA GLY A 114 -13.13 9.04 3.55
C GLY A 114 -12.21 9.87 4.46
N ARG A 115 -10.95 10.11 4.07
CA ARG A 115 -10.02 11.02 4.78
C ARG A 115 -10.52 12.46 4.95
N ARG A 116 -11.57 12.87 4.22
CA ARG A 116 -12.20 14.20 4.33
C ARG A 116 -13.48 14.20 5.18
N HIS A 117 -13.87 13.05 5.72
CA HIS A 117 -15.08 12.90 6.53
C HIS A 117 -14.72 12.54 7.98
N GLU A 118 -15.67 12.74 8.89
CA GLU A 118 -15.56 12.24 10.26
C GLU A 118 -15.43 10.72 10.23
N GLY A 119 -14.24 10.23 10.56
CA GLY A 119 -13.97 8.80 10.66
C GLY A 119 -14.43 8.25 12.02
N LEU A 120 -14.73 6.96 12.06
CA LEU A 120 -15.08 6.28 13.29
C LEU A 120 -13.80 5.92 14.05
N GLN A 121 -13.57 6.58 15.19
CA GLN A 121 -12.46 6.27 16.09
C GLN A 121 -12.74 4.94 16.81
N VAL A 122 -11.76 4.06 16.77
CA VAL A 122 -11.75 2.77 17.46
C VAL A 122 -10.54 2.74 18.37
N ASN A 123 -10.77 2.60 19.66
CA ASN A 123 -9.72 2.63 20.65
C ASN A 123 -9.05 1.25 20.79
N ARG A 124 -7.83 1.26 21.33
CA ARG A 124 -7.08 0.04 21.68
C ARG A 124 -7.92 -0.89 22.55
N GLY A 125 -7.93 -2.18 22.22
CA GLY A 125 -8.70 -3.20 22.95
C GLY A 125 -10.21 -3.20 22.66
N GLU A 126 -10.71 -2.31 21.80
CA GLU A 126 -12.13 -2.26 21.44
C GLU A 126 -12.51 -3.38 20.47
N THR A 127 -13.81 -3.66 20.38
CA THR A 127 -14.35 -4.59 19.38
C THR A 127 -15.04 -3.80 18.27
N VAL A 128 -14.64 -4.08 17.02
CA VAL A 128 -15.28 -3.58 15.81
C VAL A 128 -16.17 -4.67 15.27
N THR A 129 -17.45 -4.37 15.10
CA THR A 129 -18.41 -5.25 14.44
C THR A 129 -18.70 -4.72 13.06
N LEU A 130 -18.46 -5.53 12.03
CA LEU A 130 -18.80 -5.26 10.65
C LEU A 130 -19.97 -6.16 10.26
N SER A 131 -21.15 -5.57 10.04
CA SER A 131 -22.27 -6.27 9.42
C SER A 131 -22.44 -5.83 7.97
N ALA A 132 -22.94 -6.73 7.13
CA ALA A 132 -23.32 -6.40 5.78
C ALA A 132 -24.63 -7.10 5.40
N ASP A 133 -25.52 -6.33 4.79
CA ASP A 133 -26.81 -6.79 4.27
C ASP A 133 -26.88 -6.54 2.77
N GLN A 134 -27.45 -7.48 2.03
CA GLN A 134 -27.57 -7.36 0.59
C GLN A 134 -28.73 -6.43 0.22
N ALA A 135 -28.43 -5.30 -0.40
CA ALA A 135 -29.42 -4.32 -0.86
C ALA A 135 -29.95 -4.64 -2.26
N SER A 136 -29.04 -5.06 -3.14
CA SER A 136 -29.32 -5.40 -4.54
C SER A 136 -28.43 -6.55 -5.00
N ARG A 137 -28.48 -6.93 -6.28
CA ARG A 137 -27.60 -7.97 -6.84
C ARG A 137 -26.11 -7.64 -6.67
N THR A 138 -25.76 -6.35 -6.70
CA THR A 138 -24.37 -5.89 -6.64
C THR A 138 -24.11 -4.89 -5.52
N THR A 139 -25.14 -4.43 -4.82
CA THR A 139 -25.02 -3.40 -3.78
C THR A 139 -25.23 -4.03 -2.41
N PHE A 140 -24.35 -3.68 -1.47
CA PHE A 140 -24.44 -4.11 -0.08
C PHE A 140 -24.47 -2.89 0.84
N HIS A 141 -25.30 -2.96 1.88
CA HIS A 141 -25.33 -2.02 3.00
C HIS A 141 -24.43 -2.54 4.11
N TYR A 142 -23.51 -1.72 4.59
CA TYR A 142 -22.57 -2.07 5.63
C TYR A 142 -22.84 -1.21 6.85
N VAL A 143 -22.75 -1.83 8.01
CA VAL A 143 -22.75 -1.14 9.31
C VAL A 143 -21.47 -1.53 10.04
N VAL A 144 -20.66 -0.54 10.35
CA VAL A 144 -19.49 -0.71 11.22
C VAL A 144 -19.85 -0.11 12.56
N SER A 145 -19.87 -0.94 13.59
CA SER A 145 -20.22 -0.53 14.94
C SER A 145 -19.07 -0.79 15.89
N THR A 146 -18.82 0.17 16.76
CA THR A 146 -17.90 0.06 17.89
C THR A 146 -18.63 0.52 19.15
N ARG A 147 -17.95 0.49 20.30
CA ARG A 147 -18.49 1.08 21.54
C ARG A 147 -18.61 2.60 21.42
N SER A 148 -17.71 3.21 20.67
CA SER A 148 -17.59 4.67 20.53
C SER A 148 -18.56 5.26 19.51
N GLY A 149 -19.16 4.45 18.64
CA GLY A 149 -20.14 4.90 17.66
C GLY A 149 -20.38 3.89 16.55
N SER A 150 -21.10 4.31 15.53
CA SER A 150 -21.36 3.49 14.35
C SER A 150 -21.31 4.33 13.08
N MET A 151 -20.90 3.71 11.98
CA MET A 151 -20.93 4.29 10.64
C MET A 151 -21.65 3.33 9.70
N THR A 152 -22.49 3.89 8.82
CA THR A 152 -23.23 3.13 7.81
C THR A 152 -22.87 3.63 6.43
N PHE A 153 -22.78 2.70 5.48
CA PHE A 153 -22.51 3.05 4.09
C PHE A 153 -22.95 1.96 3.13
N SER A 154 -23.09 2.33 1.86
CA SER A 154 -23.40 1.40 0.78
C SER A 154 -22.23 1.36 -0.18
N ALA A 155 -21.91 0.18 -0.70
CA ALA A 155 -21.09 0.13 -1.91
C ALA A 155 -21.51 -0.97 -2.86
N ASP A 156 -21.21 -0.70 -4.12
CA ASP A 156 -21.36 -1.65 -5.21
C ASP A 156 -20.10 -2.50 -5.32
N GLY A 157 -20.30 -3.81 -5.46
CA GLY A 157 -19.22 -4.76 -5.63
C GLY A 157 -19.59 -6.17 -5.20
N TYR A 158 -18.67 -7.08 -5.48
CA TYR A 158 -18.78 -8.45 -4.99
C TYR A 158 -18.00 -8.59 -3.69
N VAL A 159 -18.69 -8.96 -2.62
CA VAL A 159 -18.10 -9.14 -1.27
C VAL A 159 -16.86 -10.06 -1.28
N HIS A 160 -16.86 -11.08 -2.14
CA HIS A 160 -15.75 -12.03 -2.28
C HIS A 160 -14.47 -11.43 -2.91
N LYS A 161 -14.55 -10.24 -3.51
CA LYS A 161 -13.39 -9.51 -4.06
C LYS A 161 -12.77 -8.53 -3.06
N LEU A 162 -13.43 -8.33 -1.92
CA LEU A 162 -12.91 -7.52 -0.83
C LEU A 162 -11.89 -8.31 -0.01
N THR A 163 -11.09 -7.62 0.80
CA THR A 163 -10.16 -8.27 1.73
C THR A 163 -10.21 -7.60 3.09
N MET A 164 -10.30 -8.40 4.15
CA MET A 164 -10.23 -7.93 5.54
C MET A 164 -8.79 -7.84 6.06
N GLN A 165 -7.82 -8.43 5.35
CA GLN A 165 -6.46 -8.60 5.84
C GLN A 165 -5.82 -7.30 6.35
N PRO A 166 -5.87 -6.16 5.62
CA PRO A 166 -5.26 -4.93 6.12
C PRO A 166 -5.88 -4.43 7.43
N LEU A 167 -7.19 -4.63 7.61
CA LEU A 167 -7.93 -4.20 8.80
C LEU A 167 -7.61 -5.11 9.99
N GLU A 168 -7.56 -6.42 9.77
CA GLU A 168 -7.19 -7.37 10.83
C GLU A 168 -5.75 -7.19 11.28
N GLU A 169 -4.81 -6.92 10.36
CA GLU A 169 -3.41 -6.68 10.70
C GLU A 169 -3.23 -5.41 11.55
N ALA A 170 -3.91 -4.32 11.19
CA ALA A 170 -3.89 -3.09 11.97
C ALA A 170 -4.60 -3.29 13.32
N ALA A 171 -5.77 -3.93 13.32
CA ALA A 171 -6.52 -4.21 14.55
C ALA A 171 -5.69 -5.06 15.53
N ALA A 172 -5.00 -6.09 15.04
CA ALA A 172 -4.11 -6.93 15.85
C ALA A 172 -3.00 -6.14 16.54
N ARG A 173 -2.39 -5.15 15.86
CA ARG A 173 -1.37 -4.27 16.48
C ARG A 173 -1.89 -3.46 17.66
N HIS A 174 -3.20 -3.18 17.68
CA HIS A 174 -3.86 -2.41 18.73
C HIS A 174 -4.74 -3.29 19.64
N GLY A 175 -4.62 -4.62 19.58
CA GLY A 175 -5.47 -5.53 20.36
C GLY A 175 -6.97 -5.34 20.10
N ILE A 176 -7.33 -4.78 18.96
CA ILE A 176 -8.72 -4.56 18.55
C ILE A 176 -9.25 -5.88 17.98
N THR A 177 -10.45 -6.27 18.40
CA THR A 177 -11.10 -7.48 17.90
C THR A 177 -12.03 -7.12 16.74
N VAL A 178 -11.89 -7.79 15.60
CA VAL A 178 -12.77 -7.58 14.44
C VAL A 178 -13.74 -8.74 14.30
N LEU A 179 -15.02 -8.45 14.50
CA LEU A 179 -16.13 -9.38 14.31
C LEU A 179 -16.83 -9.05 12.99
N THR A 180 -17.10 -10.08 12.21
CA THR A 180 -17.92 -10.00 11.00
C THR A 180 -19.26 -10.67 11.27
N THR A 181 -20.31 -10.18 10.63
CA THR A 181 -21.64 -10.78 10.69
C THR A 181 -22.37 -10.63 9.35
N GLY A 182 -23.31 -11.52 9.08
CA GLY A 182 -24.16 -11.46 7.89
C GLY A 182 -23.37 -11.72 6.61
N HIS A 183 -23.55 -10.88 5.58
CA HIS A 183 -22.79 -11.04 4.34
C HIS A 183 -21.30 -10.69 4.51
N ALA A 184 -20.91 -9.96 5.56
CA ALA A 184 -19.51 -9.60 5.81
C ALA A 184 -18.65 -10.84 6.14
N ASP A 185 -19.25 -11.94 6.64
CA ASP A 185 -18.55 -13.19 6.91
C ASP A 185 -17.98 -13.86 5.64
N ARG A 186 -18.48 -13.47 4.48
CA ARG A 186 -18.00 -13.97 3.18
C ARG A 186 -16.75 -13.22 2.70
N ILE A 187 -16.30 -12.18 3.38
CA ILE A 187 -15.10 -11.44 3.01
C ILE A 187 -13.87 -12.28 3.42
N PRO A 188 -12.97 -12.62 2.48
CA PRO A 188 -11.73 -13.32 2.79
C PRO A 188 -10.89 -12.58 3.84
N ARG A 189 -10.49 -13.31 4.88
CA ARG A 189 -9.60 -12.81 5.95
C ARG A 189 -8.11 -12.93 5.60
N ARG A 190 -7.75 -13.86 4.70
CA ARG A 190 -6.39 -14.07 4.20
C ARG A 190 -6.46 -14.29 2.68
N VAL A 191 -5.54 -13.65 1.94
CA VAL A 191 -5.35 -13.84 0.49
C VAL A 191 -4.09 -14.67 0.27
#